data_AF-A0A2G8JXK3-F1
#
_entry.id   AF-A0A2G8JXK3-F1
#
_cell.length_a   1.000
_cell.length_b   1.000
_cell.length_c   1.000
_cell.angle_alpha   90.00
_cell.angle_beta   90.00
_cell.angle_gamma   90.00
#
_symmetry.space_group_name_H-M   'P 1'
#
loop_
_entity.id
_entity.type
_entity.pdbx_description
1 polymer ?
#
loop_
_entity_poly.entity_id
_entity_poly.type
_entity_poly.pdbx_seq_one_letter_code
_entity_poly.pdbx_strand_id
1 'polypeptide(L)'
;VTPRDTEVHFRTERSKPRLGCMLVGWGGNNGSTVTAALLANKMNMSWHTKEGEKRANFYGSLTQASTTCLGTGPDGRDIYIPFMDMLPMVDPGEIAVDGWDICSDDLAVAMEKAAVLNWNLQQKLKPHLKKLQPRASIYRKDFIAANQEANTERFCSVEKGLNDTADVLLNSIKRNAAEVSASTLFAVASILEGCSFVNGSPQNTFVPGVIDLAEQKGVPISGDDFKSGQTKVKSVLVDFLVNAGIKPVSIVSYNHLGNNDGMNLSAPKQFCSKEISKSNVVDDMSNKILYPDGKKPDHCFNKETFLLTSYSIRTLLFLGYSTCKNPLGISTYYI
;
A
#
# COMPACT_ATOMS: atom_id res chain seq x y z
N VAL A 1 -28.91 12.31 -21.49
CA VAL A 1 -28.54 11.03 -20.85
C VAL A 1 -29.48 9.99 -21.40
N THR A 2 -28.97 8.87 -21.92
CA THR A 2 -29.78 7.76 -22.45
C THR A 2 -29.52 6.54 -21.57
N PRO A 3 -30.51 6.07 -20.77
CA PRO A 3 -30.36 4.87 -19.96
C PRO A 3 -30.00 3.66 -20.84
N ARG A 4 -29.11 2.81 -20.33
CA ARG A 4 -28.73 1.54 -20.95
C ARG A 4 -28.74 0.45 -19.91
N ASP A 5 -29.31 -0.69 -20.28
CA ASP A 5 -29.33 -1.89 -19.46
C ASP A 5 -28.38 -2.92 -20.07
N THR A 6 -27.67 -3.66 -19.23
CA THR A 6 -26.79 -4.75 -19.65
C THR A 6 -26.92 -5.87 -18.63
N GLU A 7 -27.37 -7.04 -19.10
CA GLU A 7 -27.46 -8.22 -18.27
C GLU A 7 -26.06 -8.82 -18.08
N VAL A 8 -25.68 -9.07 -16.81
CA VAL A 8 -24.39 -9.65 -16.46
C VAL A 8 -24.64 -10.82 -15.51
N HIS A 9 -24.05 -11.97 -15.83
CA HIS A 9 -24.12 -13.16 -14.98
C HIS A 9 -22.84 -13.31 -14.18
N PHE A 10 -22.92 -13.13 -12.86
CA PHE A 10 -21.81 -13.34 -11.94
C PHE A 10 -21.82 -14.76 -11.38
N ARG A 11 -20.64 -15.37 -11.27
CA ARG A 11 -20.43 -16.63 -10.56
C ARG A 11 -19.30 -16.47 -9.56
N THR A 12 -19.59 -16.74 -8.29
CA THR A 12 -18.63 -16.69 -7.20
C THR A 12 -18.43 -18.08 -6.63
N GLU A 13 -17.19 -18.56 -6.61
CA GLU A 13 -16.85 -19.80 -5.92
C GLU A 13 -17.03 -19.62 -4.41
N ARG A 14 -17.62 -20.61 -3.75
CA ARG A 14 -17.90 -20.54 -2.30
C ARG A 14 -16.81 -21.14 -1.44
N SER A 15 -16.00 -22.04 -2.00
CA SER A 15 -14.80 -22.58 -1.36
C SER A 15 -13.76 -21.48 -1.21
N LYS A 16 -13.25 -21.33 0.02
CA LYS A 16 -12.13 -20.43 0.30
C LYS A 16 -10.82 -21.15 -0.05
N PRO A 17 -9.99 -20.61 -0.95
CA PRO A 17 -8.71 -21.25 -1.27
C PRO A 17 -7.71 -21.07 -0.12
N ARG A 18 -6.69 -21.94 -0.07
CA ARG A 18 -5.49 -21.65 0.72
C ARG A 18 -4.71 -20.54 0.02
N LEU A 19 -4.36 -19.49 0.76
CA LEU A 19 -3.67 -18.33 0.21
C LEU A 19 -2.20 -18.28 0.66
N GLY A 20 -1.30 -18.26 -0.31
CA GLY A 20 0.09 -17.86 -0.11
C GLY A 20 0.29 -16.39 -0.50
N CYS A 21 1.02 -15.63 0.29
CA CYS A 21 1.40 -14.25 0.00
C CYS A 21 2.92 -14.13 0.05
N MET A 22 3.54 -13.78 -1.09
CA MET A 22 4.97 -13.57 -1.16
C MET A 22 5.30 -12.09 -1.21
N LEU A 23 6.03 -11.59 -0.22
CA LEU A 23 6.33 -10.17 -0.07
C LEU A 23 7.74 -9.85 -0.59
N VAL A 24 7.84 -8.87 -1.49
CA VAL A 24 9.13 -8.26 -1.85
C VAL A 24 9.40 -7.12 -0.86
N GLY A 25 10.54 -7.16 -0.17
CA GLY A 25 10.81 -6.31 0.98
C GLY A 25 10.20 -6.84 2.28
N TRP A 26 10.21 -8.17 2.46
CA TRP A 26 9.55 -8.84 3.58
C TRP A 26 10.12 -8.44 4.95
N GLY A 27 11.43 -8.18 5.03
CA GLY A 27 12.12 -7.68 6.21
C GLY A 27 11.94 -6.18 6.45
N GLY A 28 11.24 -5.46 5.58
CA GLY A 28 10.89 -4.06 5.79
C GLY A 28 9.86 -3.84 6.91
N ASN A 29 9.60 -2.58 7.23
CA ASN A 29 8.62 -2.21 8.27
C ASN A 29 7.23 -2.83 8.03
N ASN A 30 6.74 -2.74 6.78
CA ASN A 30 5.43 -3.29 6.41
C ASN A 30 5.42 -4.82 6.49
N GLY A 31 6.40 -5.48 5.87
CA GLY A 31 6.43 -6.94 5.78
C GLY A 31 6.57 -7.63 7.14
N SER A 32 7.49 -7.14 7.98
CA SER A 32 7.66 -7.64 9.34
C SER A 32 6.41 -7.41 10.19
N THR A 33 5.77 -6.23 10.07
CA THR A 33 4.56 -5.91 10.85
C THR A 33 3.34 -6.71 10.41
N VAL A 34 3.10 -6.87 9.10
CA VAL A 34 1.99 -7.70 8.59
C VAL A 34 2.15 -9.13 9.09
N THR A 35 3.36 -9.70 8.96
CA THR A 35 3.62 -11.08 9.39
C THR A 35 3.40 -11.25 10.89
N ALA A 36 3.89 -10.30 11.68
CA ALA A 36 3.66 -10.24 13.12
C ALA A 36 2.17 -10.13 13.48
N ALA A 37 1.41 -9.30 12.77
CA ALA A 37 -0.02 -9.10 13.01
C ALA A 37 -0.83 -10.36 12.69
N LEU A 38 -0.52 -11.06 11.60
CA LEU A 38 -1.15 -12.33 11.24
C LEU A 38 -0.90 -13.39 12.31
N LEU A 39 0.36 -13.56 12.75
CA LEU A 39 0.72 -14.51 13.80
C LEU A 39 0.08 -14.18 15.14
N ALA A 40 0.10 -12.91 15.55
CA ALA A 40 -0.49 -12.46 16.81
C ALA A 40 -2.00 -12.75 16.85
N ASN A 41 -2.72 -12.48 15.74
CA ASN A 41 -4.15 -12.77 15.64
C ASN A 41 -4.42 -14.29 15.60
N LYS A 42 -3.68 -15.03 14.77
CA LYS A 42 -3.79 -16.51 14.69
C LYS A 42 -3.62 -17.19 16.05
N MET A 43 -2.69 -16.68 16.86
CA MET A 43 -2.38 -17.21 18.18
C MET A 43 -3.20 -16.58 19.30
N ASN A 44 -4.18 -15.71 18.98
CA ASN A 44 -5.00 -14.99 19.96
C ASN A 44 -4.18 -14.28 21.05
N MET A 45 -3.05 -13.67 20.67
CA MET A 45 -2.13 -13.08 21.63
C MET A 45 -2.72 -11.84 22.32
N SER A 46 -2.43 -11.72 23.60
CA SER A 46 -2.60 -10.49 24.39
C SER A 46 -1.27 -10.02 24.96
N TRP A 47 -1.15 -8.74 25.29
CA TRP A 47 0.02 -8.16 25.94
C TRP A 47 -0.38 -6.95 26.80
N HIS A 48 0.37 -6.71 27.87
CA HIS A 48 0.16 -5.51 28.69
C HIS A 48 0.84 -4.30 28.05
N THR A 49 0.14 -3.17 28.07
CA THR A 49 0.67 -1.84 27.81
C THR A 49 0.50 -0.97 29.06
N LYS A 50 0.93 0.30 28.98
CA LYS A 50 0.71 1.26 30.08
C LYS A 50 -0.79 1.54 30.31
N GLU A 51 -1.63 1.25 29.31
CA GLU A 51 -3.08 1.46 29.30
C GLU A 51 -3.85 0.16 29.58
N GLY A 52 -3.19 -0.87 30.12
CA GLY A 52 -3.80 -2.16 30.45
C GLY A 52 -3.52 -3.26 29.41
N GLU A 53 -4.24 -4.37 29.54
CA GLU A 53 -4.11 -5.47 28.59
C GLU A 53 -4.71 -5.11 27.22
N LYS A 54 -4.00 -5.46 26.15
CA LYS A 54 -4.45 -5.36 24.76
C LYS A 54 -4.46 -6.75 24.14
N ARG A 55 -5.37 -6.96 23.19
CA ARG A 55 -5.47 -8.20 22.40
C ARG A 55 -5.25 -7.90 20.92
N ALA A 56 -4.63 -8.85 20.22
CA ALA A 56 -4.46 -8.78 18.78
C ALA A 56 -5.82 -8.63 18.08
N ASN A 57 -5.88 -7.78 17.06
CA ASN A 57 -7.05 -7.52 16.24
C ASN A 57 -6.60 -7.06 14.85
N PHE A 58 -7.57 -6.83 13.94
CA PHE A 58 -7.35 -6.32 12.59
C PHE A 58 -7.92 -4.90 12.39
N TYR A 59 -7.91 -4.06 13.43
CA TYR A 59 -8.35 -2.68 13.29
C TYR A 59 -7.54 -1.93 12.22
N GLY A 60 -8.24 -1.13 11.41
CA GLY A 60 -7.69 -0.46 10.24
C GLY A 60 -7.88 -1.24 8.94
N SER A 61 -8.18 -2.54 8.98
CA SER A 61 -8.57 -3.31 7.80
C SER A 61 -10.04 -3.07 7.45
N LEU A 62 -10.31 -2.67 6.20
CA LEU A 62 -11.69 -2.55 5.71
C LEU A 62 -12.39 -3.91 5.77
N THR A 63 -11.78 -4.95 5.21
CA THR A 63 -12.44 -6.26 5.10
C THR A 63 -12.73 -6.90 6.45
N GLN A 64 -11.88 -6.66 7.46
CA GLN A 64 -11.98 -7.33 8.77
C GLN A 64 -12.66 -6.49 9.86
N ALA A 65 -12.73 -5.17 9.71
CA ALA A 65 -13.18 -4.28 10.78
C ALA A 65 -14.26 -3.29 10.36
N SER A 66 -14.73 -3.30 9.11
CA SER A 66 -15.86 -2.48 8.68
C SER A 66 -17.15 -3.28 8.55
N THR A 67 -18.27 -2.55 8.44
CA THR A 67 -19.58 -3.09 8.16
C THR A 67 -20.15 -2.53 6.86
N THR A 68 -21.12 -3.24 6.29
CA THR A 68 -21.90 -2.84 5.11
C THR A 68 -23.38 -2.80 5.48
N CYS A 69 -24.09 -1.75 5.07
CA CYS A 69 -25.55 -1.67 5.21
C CYS A 69 -26.21 -2.57 4.16
N LEU A 70 -27.05 -3.51 4.60
CA LEU A 70 -27.87 -4.35 3.71
C LEU A 70 -29.17 -3.68 3.30
N GLY A 71 -29.61 -2.68 4.07
CA GLY A 71 -30.87 -1.98 3.88
C GLY A 71 -31.59 -1.78 5.21
N THR A 72 -32.83 -1.32 5.11
CA THR A 72 -33.66 -0.99 6.27
C THR A 72 -34.51 -2.21 6.67
N GLY A 73 -34.46 -2.55 7.96
CA GLY A 73 -35.22 -3.65 8.55
C GLY A 73 -36.71 -3.34 8.73
N PRO A 74 -37.52 -4.34 9.10
CA PRO A 74 -38.96 -4.17 9.31
C PRO A 74 -39.32 -3.18 10.43
N ASP A 75 -38.39 -2.92 11.36
CA ASP A 75 -38.53 -1.95 12.45
C ASP A 75 -38.07 -0.54 12.06
N GLY A 76 -37.74 -0.31 10.79
CA GLY A 76 -37.27 0.97 10.27
C GLY A 76 -35.80 1.28 10.58
N ARG A 77 -35.03 0.36 11.19
CA ARG A 77 -33.61 0.56 11.48
C ARG A 77 -32.74 -0.07 10.39
N ASP A 78 -31.63 0.57 10.07
CA ASP A 78 -30.66 0.03 9.13
C ASP A 78 -29.95 -1.21 9.69
N ILE A 79 -29.84 -2.24 8.85
CA ILE A 79 -29.19 -3.51 9.18
C ILE A 79 -27.79 -3.49 8.60
N TYR A 80 -26.80 -3.63 9.47
CA TYR A 80 -25.39 -3.71 9.10
C TYR A 80 -24.85 -5.11 9.37
N ILE A 81 -24.06 -5.63 8.43
CA ILE A 81 -23.28 -6.86 8.61
C ILE A 81 -21.79 -6.56 8.50
N PRO A 82 -20.91 -7.37 9.12
CA PRO A 82 -19.47 -7.31 8.85
C PRO A 82 -19.19 -7.43 7.34
N PHE A 83 -18.23 -6.65 6.83
CA PHE A 83 -17.90 -6.67 5.40
C PHE A 83 -17.48 -8.06 4.92
N MET A 84 -16.71 -8.78 5.74
CA MET A 84 -16.28 -10.16 5.50
C MET A 84 -17.43 -11.19 5.40
N ASP A 85 -18.63 -10.85 5.86
CA ASP A 85 -19.79 -11.74 5.81
C ASP A 85 -20.63 -11.55 4.53
N MET A 86 -20.28 -10.58 3.67
CA MET A 86 -20.97 -10.36 2.40
C MET A 86 -20.77 -11.53 1.41
N LEU A 87 -19.55 -12.07 1.34
CA LEU A 87 -19.16 -13.19 0.47
C LEU A 87 -18.06 -14.00 1.15
N PRO A 88 -17.86 -15.29 0.77
CA PRO A 88 -16.77 -16.09 1.32
C PRO A 88 -15.39 -15.44 1.06
N MET A 89 -14.72 -14.99 2.12
CA MET A 89 -13.37 -14.41 2.08
C MET A 89 -12.38 -15.24 2.88
N VAL A 90 -11.12 -15.27 2.43
CA VAL A 90 -9.99 -15.91 3.14
C VAL A 90 -9.84 -15.30 4.54
N ASP A 91 -9.66 -16.15 5.54
CA ASP A 91 -9.29 -15.70 6.89
C ASP A 91 -7.81 -15.26 6.87
N PRO A 92 -7.50 -14.00 7.25
CA PRO A 92 -6.11 -13.54 7.33
C PRO A 92 -5.20 -14.46 8.17
N GLY A 93 -5.71 -15.09 9.24
CA GLY A 93 -4.94 -16.02 10.08
C GLY A 93 -4.50 -17.31 9.37
N GLU A 94 -5.08 -17.61 8.21
CA GLU A 94 -4.75 -18.76 7.36
C GLU A 94 -3.78 -18.43 6.22
N ILE A 95 -3.46 -17.15 6.01
CA ILE A 95 -2.52 -16.72 4.97
C ILE A 95 -1.12 -17.21 5.33
N ALA A 96 -0.51 -17.98 4.43
CA ALA A 96 0.90 -18.35 4.51
C ALA A 96 1.74 -17.21 3.92
N VAL A 97 2.68 -16.67 4.69
CA VAL A 97 3.56 -15.59 4.23
C VAL A 97 4.99 -16.10 4.07
N ASP A 98 5.59 -15.77 2.93
CA ASP A 98 7.01 -15.93 2.61
C ASP A 98 7.45 -14.67 1.85
N GLY A 99 8.71 -14.57 1.43
CA GLY A 99 9.13 -13.45 0.62
C GLY A 99 10.63 -13.31 0.46
N TRP A 100 11.00 -12.18 -0.12
CA TRP A 100 12.36 -11.80 -0.42
C TRP A 100 12.69 -10.48 0.26
N ASP A 101 13.94 -10.32 0.63
CA ASP A 101 14.51 -9.05 1.04
C ASP A 101 15.98 -9.00 0.58
N ILE A 102 16.53 -7.81 0.36
CA ILE A 102 17.98 -7.73 0.14
C ILE A 102 18.74 -7.83 1.47
N CYS A 103 18.07 -7.53 2.59
CA CYS A 103 18.61 -7.69 3.91
C CYS A 103 18.42 -9.13 4.36
N SER A 104 19.47 -9.74 4.90
CA SER A 104 19.45 -11.13 5.35
C SER A 104 19.08 -11.27 6.83
N ASP A 105 18.46 -10.25 7.44
CA ASP A 105 17.95 -10.36 8.80
C ASP A 105 16.71 -11.27 8.86
N ASP A 106 16.59 -12.06 9.93
CA ASP A 106 15.35 -12.76 10.24
C ASP A 106 14.23 -11.77 10.64
N LEU A 107 12.97 -12.19 10.57
CA LEU A 107 11.86 -11.28 10.84
C LEU A 107 11.77 -10.79 12.30
N ALA A 108 12.39 -11.46 13.27
CA ALA A 108 12.42 -10.94 14.62
C ALA A 108 13.36 -9.73 14.71
N VAL A 109 14.53 -9.81 14.08
CA VAL A 109 15.45 -8.66 13.95
C VAL A 109 14.80 -7.53 13.14
N ALA A 110 14.15 -7.86 12.03
CA ALA A 110 13.41 -6.89 11.22
C ALA A 110 12.32 -6.15 12.01
N MET A 111 11.52 -6.90 12.79
CA MET A 111 10.48 -6.34 13.65
C MET A 111 11.06 -5.38 14.72
N GLU A 112 12.18 -5.76 15.34
CA GLU A 112 12.88 -4.92 16.32
C GLU A 112 13.40 -3.63 15.66
N LYS A 113 14.05 -3.74 14.49
CA LYS A 113 14.54 -2.59 13.70
C LYS A 113 13.40 -1.67 13.23
N ALA A 114 12.26 -2.24 12.87
CA ALA A 114 11.09 -1.48 12.45
C ALA A 114 10.52 -0.61 13.58
N ALA A 115 10.71 -1.01 14.85
CA ALA A 115 10.28 -0.30 16.05
C ALA A 115 8.78 0.04 16.11
N VAL A 116 7.93 -0.74 15.42
CA VAL A 116 6.49 -0.46 15.26
C VAL A 116 5.66 -0.98 16.43
N LEU A 117 5.88 -2.25 16.77
CA LEU A 117 5.03 -2.99 17.71
C LEU A 117 5.44 -2.71 19.15
N ASN A 118 4.48 -2.87 20.07
CA ASN A 118 4.78 -2.76 21.50
C ASN A 118 5.84 -3.80 21.91
N TRP A 119 6.81 -3.40 22.73
CA TRP A 119 7.90 -4.26 23.18
C TRP A 119 7.44 -5.61 23.74
N ASN A 120 6.40 -5.63 24.58
CA ASN A 120 5.90 -6.87 25.18
C ASN A 120 5.34 -7.83 24.13
N LEU A 121 4.70 -7.29 23.08
CA LEU A 121 4.25 -8.09 21.94
C LEU A 121 5.45 -8.59 21.12
N GLN A 122 6.47 -7.76 20.89
CA GLN A 122 7.69 -8.17 20.19
C GLN A 122 8.36 -9.36 20.89
N GLN A 123 8.49 -9.33 22.23
CA GLN A 123 9.10 -10.43 22.99
C GLN A 123 8.31 -11.74 22.84
N LYS A 124 6.97 -11.68 22.83
CA LYS A 124 6.12 -12.86 22.60
C LYS A 124 6.24 -13.40 21.17
N LEU A 125 6.40 -12.53 20.17
CA LEU A 125 6.50 -12.92 18.76
C LEU A 125 7.90 -13.37 18.34
N LYS A 126 8.95 -12.90 19.02
CA LYS A 126 10.36 -13.21 18.73
C LYS A 126 10.65 -14.69 18.46
N PRO A 127 10.23 -15.67 19.29
CA PRO A 127 10.50 -17.09 19.03
C PRO A 127 9.82 -17.63 17.77
N HIS A 128 8.76 -16.98 17.29
CA HIS A 128 8.04 -17.36 16.07
C HIS A 128 8.66 -16.70 14.84
N LEU A 129 8.94 -15.40 14.91
CA LEU A 129 9.49 -14.62 13.80
C LEU A 129 10.96 -14.94 13.50
N LYS A 130 11.74 -15.36 14.51
CA LYS A 130 13.14 -15.75 14.32
C LYS A 130 13.34 -16.94 13.36
N LYS A 131 12.29 -17.73 13.15
CA LYS A 131 12.29 -18.88 12.22
C LYS A 131 12.01 -18.48 10.77
N LEU A 132 11.66 -17.22 10.53
CA LEU A 132 11.25 -16.70 9.23
C LEU A 132 12.38 -15.85 8.67
N GLN A 133 13.05 -16.40 7.66
CA GLN A 133 14.21 -15.81 7.01
C GLN A 133 13.83 -15.39 5.59
N PRO A 134 13.95 -14.10 5.22
CA PRO A 134 13.75 -13.68 3.84
C PRO A 134 14.72 -14.37 2.89
N ARG A 135 14.22 -14.71 1.70
CA ARG A 135 15.03 -15.18 0.57
C ARG A 135 15.83 -14.01 0.00
N ALA A 136 16.98 -14.30 -0.61
CA ALA A 136 17.79 -13.28 -1.26
C ALA A 136 17.01 -12.64 -2.43
N SER A 137 16.86 -11.32 -2.41
CA SER A 137 16.17 -10.55 -3.45
C SER A 137 17.11 -10.05 -4.56
N ILE A 138 16.51 -9.55 -5.64
CA ILE A 138 17.20 -8.88 -6.74
C ILE A 138 17.59 -7.47 -6.29
N TYR A 139 18.87 -7.12 -6.42
CA TYR A 139 19.38 -5.79 -6.06
C TYR A 139 19.96 -5.06 -7.28
N ARG A 140 19.27 -4.00 -7.73
CA ARG A 140 19.76 -3.08 -8.78
C ARG A 140 20.04 -1.69 -8.20
N LYS A 141 21.32 -1.40 -7.96
CA LYS A 141 21.79 -0.14 -7.34
C LYS A 141 21.27 1.12 -8.02
N ASP A 142 21.12 1.11 -9.35
CA ASP A 142 20.74 2.28 -10.14
C ASP A 142 19.29 2.73 -9.95
N PHE A 143 18.46 1.90 -9.30
CA PHE A 143 17.04 2.16 -9.10
C PHE A 143 16.71 2.67 -7.70
N ILE A 144 17.58 2.46 -6.71
CA ILE A 144 17.33 2.87 -5.33
C ILE A 144 18.33 3.95 -4.88
N ALA A 145 18.05 4.61 -3.76
CA ALA A 145 18.95 5.63 -3.24
C ALA A 145 20.30 5.00 -2.82
N ALA A 146 21.41 5.68 -3.11
CA ALA A 146 22.76 5.16 -2.84
C ALA A 146 23.07 4.93 -1.34
N ASN A 147 22.27 5.52 -0.45
CA ASN A 147 22.37 5.38 1.00
C ASN A 147 21.50 4.24 1.57
N GLN A 148 20.91 3.40 0.71
CA GLN A 148 19.91 2.41 1.08
C GLN A 148 20.15 1.09 0.36
N GLU A 149 19.80 -0.03 1.02
CA GLU A 149 19.88 -1.36 0.42
C GLU A 149 18.51 -1.84 -0.11
N ALA A 150 17.36 -1.52 0.50
CA ALA A 150 16.03 -1.89 -0.01
C ALA A 150 15.06 -0.74 0.18
N ASN A 151 14.45 -0.18 -0.88
CA ASN A 151 13.28 0.72 -0.81
C ASN A 151 12.79 1.15 -2.22
N THR A 152 11.71 1.95 -2.24
CA THR A 152 11.08 2.62 -3.39
C THR A 152 12.06 2.96 -4.51
N GLU A 153 11.80 2.39 -5.69
CA GLU A 153 12.58 2.63 -6.89
C GLU A 153 12.22 3.99 -7.52
N ARG A 154 13.12 4.54 -8.33
CA ARG A 154 12.78 5.61 -9.29
C ARG A 154 11.89 5.06 -10.40
N PHE A 155 11.28 5.96 -11.17
CA PHE A 155 10.58 5.55 -12.40
C PHE A 155 11.55 5.03 -13.46
N CYS A 156 11.11 4.02 -14.21
CA CYS A 156 11.74 3.57 -15.45
C CYS A 156 11.29 4.47 -16.61
N SER A 157 12.19 4.72 -17.56
CA SER A 157 11.81 5.30 -18.86
C SER A 157 10.91 4.35 -19.63
N VAL A 158 9.82 4.87 -20.20
CA VAL A 158 8.93 4.11 -21.09
C VAL A 158 9.27 4.44 -22.54
N GLU A 159 9.80 3.47 -23.28
CA GLU A 159 10.34 3.68 -24.62
C GLU A 159 9.94 2.55 -25.57
N LYS A 160 9.68 2.93 -26.83
CA LYS A 160 9.38 1.99 -27.91
C LYS A 160 10.58 1.08 -28.17
N GLY A 161 10.38 -0.23 -28.27
CA GLY A 161 11.48 -1.18 -28.44
C GLY A 161 12.26 -1.51 -27.15
N LEU A 162 11.78 -1.02 -25.99
CA LEU A 162 12.37 -1.32 -24.67
C LEU A 162 11.39 -2.07 -23.77
N ASN A 163 10.22 -1.47 -23.49
CA ASN A 163 9.25 -1.98 -22.51
C ASN A 163 7.80 -1.65 -22.91
N ASP A 164 7.55 -1.52 -24.21
CA ASP A 164 6.28 -1.13 -24.81
C ASP A 164 5.32 -2.30 -25.09
N THR A 165 5.84 -3.50 -25.34
CA THR A 165 5.06 -4.73 -25.57
C THR A 165 5.65 -5.91 -24.79
N ALA A 166 4.86 -6.96 -24.58
CA ALA A 166 5.28 -8.15 -23.83
C ALA A 166 6.56 -8.78 -24.40
N ASP A 167 6.59 -9.04 -25.72
CA ASP A 167 7.74 -9.67 -26.39
C ASP A 167 9.01 -8.81 -26.31
N VAL A 168 8.85 -7.51 -26.52
CA VAL A 168 9.96 -6.56 -26.43
C VAL A 168 10.50 -6.50 -25.01
N LEU A 169 9.63 -6.44 -24.00
CA LEU A 169 10.03 -6.43 -22.60
C LEU A 169 10.80 -7.71 -22.22
N LEU A 170 10.29 -8.88 -22.61
CA LEU A 170 10.96 -10.16 -22.37
C LEU A 170 12.34 -10.22 -23.05
N ASN A 171 12.48 -9.68 -24.26
CA ASN A 171 13.77 -9.57 -24.93
C ASN A 171 14.70 -8.55 -24.25
N SER A 172 14.17 -7.44 -23.73
CA SER A 172 14.91 -6.46 -22.93
C SER A 172 15.43 -7.05 -21.62
N ILE A 173 14.66 -7.93 -20.98
CA ILE A 173 15.13 -8.70 -19.81
C ILE A 173 16.28 -9.63 -20.22
N LYS A 174 16.13 -10.41 -21.29
CA LYS A 174 17.17 -11.36 -21.77
C LYS A 174 18.49 -10.68 -22.10
N ARG A 175 18.46 -9.47 -22.66
CA ARG A 175 19.67 -8.68 -22.98
C ARG A 175 20.17 -7.83 -21.81
N ASN A 176 19.61 -7.99 -20.61
CA ASN A 176 19.95 -7.24 -19.40
C ASN A 176 19.90 -5.71 -19.60
N ALA A 177 18.79 -5.21 -20.18
CA ALA A 177 18.62 -3.79 -20.43
C ALA A 177 18.63 -2.95 -19.12
N ALA A 178 19.10 -1.71 -19.22
CA ALA A 178 19.29 -0.83 -18.08
C ALA A 178 17.95 -0.43 -17.42
N GLU A 179 16.94 -0.04 -18.20
CA GLU A 179 15.61 0.41 -17.74
C GLU A 179 14.62 -0.76 -17.51
N VAL A 180 15.11 -1.80 -16.83
CA VAL A 180 14.30 -2.92 -16.34
C VAL A 180 14.53 -3.03 -14.83
N SER A 181 13.62 -2.50 -14.02
CA SER A 181 13.81 -2.46 -12.57
C SER A 181 13.64 -3.83 -11.91
N ALA A 182 14.00 -3.93 -10.63
CA ALA A 182 13.76 -5.17 -9.89
C ALA A 182 12.26 -5.43 -9.75
N SER A 183 11.44 -4.38 -9.53
CA SER A 183 9.98 -4.55 -9.47
C SER A 183 9.37 -5.04 -10.79
N THR A 184 9.88 -4.58 -11.95
CA THR A 184 9.46 -5.11 -13.26
C THR A 184 9.79 -6.60 -13.39
N LEU A 185 10.97 -7.04 -12.93
CA LEU A 185 11.34 -8.45 -12.95
C LEU A 185 10.42 -9.31 -12.06
N PHE A 186 10.09 -8.84 -10.86
CA PHE A 186 9.13 -9.53 -9.99
C PHE A 186 7.72 -9.58 -10.59
N ALA A 187 7.25 -8.49 -11.20
CA ALA A 187 5.95 -8.46 -11.87
C ALA A 187 5.90 -9.45 -13.04
N VAL A 188 6.90 -9.45 -13.92
CA VAL A 188 7.00 -10.38 -15.04
C VAL A 188 7.08 -11.83 -14.55
N ALA A 189 7.91 -12.12 -13.55
CA ALA A 189 8.02 -13.47 -12.98
C ALA A 189 6.67 -13.95 -12.41
N SER A 190 5.99 -13.09 -11.66
CA SER A 190 4.67 -13.42 -11.07
C SER A 190 3.64 -13.73 -12.15
N ILE A 191 3.57 -12.90 -13.19
CA ILE A 191 2.66 -13.09 -14.32
C ILE A 191 2.96 -14.39 -15.08
N LEU A 192 4.23 -14.69 -15.32
CA LEU A 192 4.63 -15.93 -16.01
C LEU A 192 4.28 -17.19 -15.21
N GLU A 193 4.29 -17.11 -13.87
CA GLU A 193 3.87 -18.19 -12.96
C GLU A 193 2.35 -18.21 -12.69
N GLY A 194 1.57 -17.33 -13.32
CA GLY A 194 0.12 -17.25 -13.09
C GLY A 194 -0.28 -16.64 -11.73
N CYS A 195 0.66 -15.98 -11.03
CA CYS A 195 0.43 -15.34 -9.74
C CYS A 195 0.07 -13.86 -9.93
N SER A 196 -1.01 -13.42 -9.28
CA SER A 196 -1.36 -12.00 -9.24
C SER A 196 -0.26 -11.16 -8.60
N PHE A 197 0.00 -9.97 -9.14
CA PHE A 197 1.01 -9.05 -8.61
C PHE A 197 0.40 -7.74 -8.13
N VAL A 198 0.76 -7.31 -6.92
CA VAL A 198 0.29 -6.05 -6.32
C VAL A 198 1.47 -5.12 -6.06
N ASN A 199 1.49 -3.96 -6.70
CA ASN A 199 2.49 -2.93 -6.46
C ASN A 199 2.06 -1.99 -5.33
N GLY A 200 2.66 -2.18 -4.16
CA GLY A 200 2.41 -1.34 -2.97
C GLY A 200 3.20 -0.04 -2.91
N SER A 201 4.05 0.23 -3.90
CA SER A 201 4.99 1.35 -3.92
C SER A 201 4.72 2.24 -5.15
N PRO A 202 5.20 3.49 -5.19
CA PRO A 202 4.79 4.46 -6.19
C PRO A 202 5.47 4.34 -7.55
N GLN A 203 6.53 3.53 -7.69
CA GLN A 203 7.23 3.40 -8.98
C GLN A 203 6.33 2.79 -10.06
N ASN A 204 6.56 3.17 -11.31
CA ASN A 204 5.80 2.73 -12.49
C ASN A 204 6.15 1.29 -12.93
N THR A 205 6.03 0.32 -12.03
CA THR A 205 6.32 -1.10 -12.31
C THR A 205 5.53 -1.62 -13.52
N PHE A 206 4.29 -1.18 -13.69
CA PHE A 206 3.38 -1.57 -14.77
C PHE A 206 3.59 -0.75 -16.04
N VAL A 207 4.80 -0.84 -16.62
CA VAL A 207 5.07 -0.35 -17.98
C VAL A 207 4.19 -1.08 -19.01
N PRO A 208 3.95 -0.51 -20.21
CA PRO A 208 2.99 -1.07 -21.18
C PRO A 208 3.24 -2.55 -21.50
N GLY A 209 4.50 -2.98 -21.60
CA GLY A 209 4.84 -4.39 -21.83
C GLY A 209 4.48 -5.33 -20.67
N VAL A 210 4.41 -4.84 -19.43
CA VAL A 210 3.91 -5.64 -18.28
C VAL A 210 2.40 -5.78 -18.34
N ILE A 211 1.68 -4.70 -18.68
CA ILE A 211 0.23 -4.71 -18.82
C ILE A 211 -0.17 -5.66 -19.96
N ASP A 212 0.47 -5.53 -21.12
CA ASP A 212 0.27 -6.41 -22.27
C ASP A 212 0.55 -7.88 -21.91
N LEU A 213 1.63 -8.17 -21.18
CA LEU A 213 1.92 -9.53 -20.72
C LEU A 213 0.85 -10.06 -19.75
N ALA A 214 0.37 -9.23 -18.82
CA ALA A 214 -0.69 -9.61 -17.87
C ALA A 214 -2.01 -9.93 -18.59
N GLU A 215 -2.39 -9.12 -19.58
CA GLU A 215 -3.57 -9.34 -20.42
C GLU A 215 -3.45 -10.64 -21.23
N GLN A 216 -2.30 -10.86 -21.88
CA GLN A 216 -2.03 -12.08 -22.65
C GLN A 216 -2.09 -13.35 -21.78
N LYS A 217 -1.69 -13.27 -20.52
CA LYS A 217 -1.70 -14.40 -19.57
C LYS A 217 -2.99 -14.49 -18.75
N GLY A 218 -3.87 -13.49 -18.82
CA GLY A 218 -5.08 -13.40 -18.00
C GLY A 218 -4.79 -13.33 -16.50
N VAL A 219 -3.68 -12.71 -16.10
CA VAL A 219 -3.24 -12.62 -14.70
C VAL A 219 -3.55 -11.22 -14.15
N PRO A 220 -4.29 -11.10 -13.04
CA PRO A 220 -4.58 -9.80 -12.45
C PRO A 220 -3.33 -9.10 -11.90
N ILE A 221 -3.20 -7.81 -12.20
CA ILE A 221 -2.22 -6.91 -11.60
C ILE A 221 -2.94 -5.70 -10.97
N SER A 222 -2.40 -5.15 -9.88
CA SER A 222 -3.02 -4.01 -9.17
C SER A 222 -1.98 -3.10 -8.54
N GLY A 223 -2.27 -1.80 -8.45
CA GLY A 223 -1.40 -0.75 -7.92
C GLY A 223 -1.79 0.61 -8.49
N ASP A 224 -0.99 1.67 -8.37
CA ASP A 224 0.29 1.76 -7.66
C ASP A 224 0.12 2.50 -6.31
N ASP A 225 1.04 2.24 -5.38
CA ASP A 225 1.17 2.92 -4.08
C ASP A 225 0.04 2.67 -3.07
N PHE A 226 0.40 2.25 -1.84
CA PHE A 226 -0.58 2.11 -0.78
C PHE A 226 -1.15 3.47 -0.33
N LYS A 227 -2.48 3.62 -0.41
CA LYS A 227 -3.21 4.78 0.08
C LYS A 227 -3.43 4.71 1.60
N SER A 228 -2.45 5.20 2.36
CA SER A 228 -2.50 5.26 3.83
C SER A 228 -2.64 6.69 4.38
N GLY A 229 -3.16 6.81 5.60
CA GLY A 229 -3.18 8.02 6.44
C GLY A 229 -3.63 9.30 5.73
N GLN A 230 -2.67 10.17 5.38
CA GLN A 230 -2.91 11.51 4.81
C GLN A 230 -3.69 11.45 3.48
N THR A 231 -3.21 10.67 2.51
CA THR A 231 -3.81 10.66 1.17
C THR A 231 -5.24 10.11 1.20
N LYS A 232 -5.53 9.19 2.12
CA LYS A 232 -6.88 8.67 2.37
C LYS A 232 -7.83 9.76 2.89
N VAL A 233 -7.41 10.53 3.89
CA VAL A 233 -8.25 11.61 4.42
C VAL A 233 -8.37 12.77 3.46
N LYS A 234 -7.28 13.11 2.75
CA LYS A 234 -7.32 14.15 1.71
C LYS A 234 -8.41 13.86 0.68
N SER A 235 -8.47 12.64 0.14
CA SER A 235 -9.49 12.31 -0.87
C SER A 235 -10.92 12.43 -0.33
N VAL A 236 -11.17 11.98 0.90
CA VAL A 236 -12.51 12.05 1.50
C VAL A 236 -12.92 13.49 1.79
N LEU A 237 -12.00 14.28 2.37
CA LEU A 237 -12.27 15.67 2.73
C LEU A 237 -12.51 16.52 1.49
N VAL A 238 -11.67 16.37 0.48
CA VAL A 238 -11.74 17.15 -0.75
C VAL A 238 -13.03 16.82 -1.52
N ASP A 239 -13.38 15.54 -1.62
CA ASP A 239 -14.66 15.10 -2.20
C ASP A 239 -15.86 15.70 -1.45
N PHE A 240 -15.85 15.65 -0.12
CA PHE A 240 -16.88 16.28 0.71
C PHE A 240 -17.03 17.78 0.44
N LEU A 241 -15.92 18.52 0.41
CA LEU A 241 -15.95 19.97 0.20
C LEU A 241 -16.56 20.32 -1.17
N VAL A 242 -16.12 19.65 -2.24
CA VAL A 242 -16.63 19.89 -3.59
C VAL A 242 -18.11 19.53 -3.70
N ASN A 243 -18.54 18.41 -3.11
CA ASN A 243 -19.95 17.99 -3.09
C ASN A 243 -20.83 18.92 -2.24
N ALA A 244 -20.25 19.60 -1.23
CA ALA A 244 -20.91 20.66 -0.47
C ALA A 244 -20.95 22.02 -1.20
N GLY A 245 -20.43 22.11 -2.43
CA GLY A 245 -20.36 23.35 -3.19
C GLY A 245 -19.26 24.32 -2.72
N ILE A 246 -18.33 23.84 -1.90
CA ILE A 246 -17.16 24.60 -1.44
C ILE A 246 -16.04 24.38 -2.44
N LYS A 247 -15.37 25.45 -2.86
CA LYS A 247 -14.25 25.39 -3.81
C LYS A 247 -12.90 25.38 -3.07
N PRO A 248 -12.20 24.24 -2.97
CA PRO A 248 -10.79 24.24 -2.60
C PRO A 248 -9.99 25.11 -3.57
N VAL A 249 -9.23 26.07 -3.04
CA VAL A 249 -8.31 26.92 -3.83
C VAL A 249 -6.85 26.60 -3.57
N SER A 250 -6.52 26.06 -2.39
CA SER A 250 -5.16 25.64 -2.03
C SER A 250 -5.20 24.41 -1.12
N ILE A 251 -4.30 23.46 -1.39
CA ILE A 251 -4.10 22.25 -0.60
C ILE A 251 -2.60 22.12 -0.35
N VAL A 252 -2.18 22.24 0.90
CA VAL A 252 -0.78 22.08 1.28
C VAL A 252 -0.63 20.86 2.19
N SER A 253 0.29 19.98 1.84
CA SER A 253 0.48 18.68 2.48
C SER A 253 1.94 18.47 2.89
N TYR A 254 2.24 18.64 4.17
CA TYR A 254 3.57 18.38 4.72
C TYR A 254 3.62 17.03 5.44
N ASN A 255 4.70 16.27 5.23
CA ASN A 255 4.95 15.02 5.93
C ASN A 255 6.38 14.96 6.49
N HIS A 256 6.51 14.62 7.77
CA HIS A 256 7.80 14.32 8.39
C HIS A 256 7.83 12.90 8.91
N LEU A 257 8.90 12.16 8.62
CA LEU A 257 9.12 10.77 9.01
C LEU A 257 10.61 10.47 9.15
N GLY A 258 10.99 9.56 10.05
CA GLY A 258 12.38 9.23 10.37
C GLY A 258 12.73 7.75 10.18
N ASN A 259 11.82 6.96 9.61
CA ASN A 259 12.04 5.56 9.29
C ASN A 259 12.74 5.38 7.93
N ASN A 260 12.99 4.12 7.54
CA ASN A 260 13.72 3.82 6.31
C ASN A 260 13.05 4.37 5.04
N ASP A 261 11.71 4.46 5.02
CA ASP A 261 10.93 5.10 3.95
C ASP A 261 11.29 6.58 3.80
N GLY A 262 11.42 7.31 4.92
CA GLY A 262 11.87 8.72 4.90
C GLY A 262 13.28 8.87 4.34
N MET A 263 14.20 8.05 4.84
CA MET A 263 15.60 8.08 4.41
C MET A 263 15.75 7.83 2.91
N ASN A 264 15.00 6.89 2.33
CA ASN A 264 15.03 6.66 0.88
C ASN A 264 14.42 7.81 0.08
N LEU A 265 13.34 8.40 0.58
CA LEU A 265 12.66 9.53 -0.07
C LEU A 265 13.38 10.86 0.11
N SER A 266 14.50 10.89 0.84
CA SER A 266 15.40 12.06 0.84
C SER A 266 16.10 12.26 -0.52
N ALA A 267 16.19 11.21 -1.34
CA ALA A 267 16.75 11.29 -2.68
C ALA A 267 15.71 11.85 -3.69
N PRO A 268 16.04 12.89 -4.49
CA PRO A 268 15.07 13.57 -5.36
C PRO A 268 14.35 12.67 -6.37
N LYS A 269 15.05 11.68 -6.94
CA LYS A 269 14.47 10.76 -7.94
C LYS A 269 13.38 9.86 -7.34
N GLN A 270 13.57 9.41 -6.11
CA GLN A 270 12.60 8.60 -5.37
C GLN A 270 11.46 9.45 -4.82
N PHE A 271 11.74 10.69 -4.41
CA PHE A 271 10.71 11.65 -4.00
C PHE A 271 9.72 11.94 -5.15
N CYS A 272 10.22 12.17 -6.37
CA CYS A 272 9.40 12.47 -7.54
C CYS A 272 8.31 11.40 -7.79
N SER A 273 8.65 10.12 -7.66
CA SER A 273 7.70 9.01 -7.78
C SER A 273 6.54 9.13 -6.78
N LYS A 274 6.83 9.46 -5.53
CA LYS A 274 5.84 9.59 -4.45
C LYS A 274 5.06 10.91 -4.51
N GLU A 275 5.66 11.96 -5.05
CA GLU A 275 5.03 13.25 -5.27
C GLU A 275 3.91 13.12 -6.30
N ILE A 276 4.18 12.48 -7.44
CA ILE A 276 3.19 12.27 -8.51
C ILE A 276 1.97 11.50 -7.99
N SER A 277 2.17 10.37 -7.30
CA SER A 277 1.05 9.55 -6.80
C SER A 277 0.16 10.29 -5.78
N LYS A 278 0.74 11.22 -5.01
CA LYS A 278 0.02 11.98 -3.97
C LYS A 278 -0.58 13.30 -4.43
N SER A 279 -0.12 13.82 -5.56
CA SER A 279 -0.66 15.01 -6.21
C SER A 279 -1.90 14.68 -7.06
N ASN A 280 -1.88 13.55 -7.76
CA ASN A 280 -2.94 13.17 -8.71
C ASN A 280 -4.30 12.86 -8.04
N VAL A 281 -4.36 12.71 -6.71
CA VAL A 281 -5.60 12.32 -5.99
C VAL A 281 -6.71 13.37 -6.00
N VAL A 282 -6.43 14.59 -6.48
CA VAL A 282 -7.42 15.68 -6.58
C VAL A 282 -7.71 16.07 -8.03
N ASP A 283 -7.18 15.32 -8.99
CA ASP A 283 -7.26 15.65 -10.42
C ASP A 283 -8.57 15.24 -11.07
N ASP A 284 -9.27 14.25 -10.51
CA ASP A 284 -10.55 13.74 -10.96
C ASP A 284 -11.76 14.56 -10.47
N MET A 285 -11.52 15.65 -9.74
CA MET A 285 -12.54 16.58 -9.27
C MET A 285 -13.23 17.31 -10.42
N SER A 286 -14.30 16.74 -10.95
CA SER A 286 -15.08 17.35 -12.02
C SER A 286 -16.25 18.17 -11.47
N ASN A 287 -16.02 19.44 -11.15
CA ASN A 287 -17.12 20.39 -10.91
C ASN A 287 -16.91 21.67 -11.73
N LYS A 288 -17.57 21.74 -12.90
CA LYS A 288 -17.45 22.88 -13.83
C LYS A 288 -18.06 24.18 -13.30
N ILE A 289 -18.88 24.14 -12.26
CA ILE A 289 -19.41 25.35 -11.62
C ILE A 289 -18.32 25.96 -10.73
N LEU A 290 -17.65 25.14 -9.92
CA LEU A 290 -16.58 25.61 -9.05
C LEU A 290 -15.29 25.91 -9.84
N TYR A 291 -15.00 25.12 -10.87
CA TYR A 291 -13.81 25.23 -11.71
C TYR A 291 -14.18 25.43 -13.20
N PRO A 292 -14.77 26.59 -13.58
CA PRO A 292 -15.24 26.85 -14.94
C PRO A 292 -14.10 26.87 -15.97
N ASP A 293 -12.93 27.35 -15.56
CA ASP A 293 -11.73 27.43 -16.41
C ASP A 293 -10.89 26.14 -16.38
N GLY A 294 -11.35 25.11 -15.65
CA GLY A 294 -10.57 23.88 -15.40
C GLY A 294 -9.30 24.10 -14.56
N LYS A 295 -9.09 25.30 -14.01
CA LYS A 295 -7.95 25.61 -13.15
C LYS A 295 -8.03 24.82 -11.85
N LYS A 296 -7.06 23.95 -11.63
CA LYS A 296 -6.90 23.15 -10.42
C LYS A 296 -6.51 24.03 -9.22
N PRO A 297 -6.80 23.62 -7.98
CA PRO A 297 -6.28 24.28 -6.79
C PRO A 297 -4.74 24.24 -6.78
N ASP A 298 -4.13 25.23 -6.14
CA ASP A 298 -2.70 25.19 -5.85
C ASP A 298 -2.43 24.02 -4.90
N HIS A 299 -1.73 22.98 -5.39
CA HIS A 299 -1.46 21.78 -4.60
C HIS A 299 0.05 21.60 -4.44
N CYS A 300 0.53 21.74 -3.20
CA CYS A 300 1.92 21.48 -2.84
C CYS A 300 2.01 20.25 -1.93
N PHE A 301 2.91 19.32 -2.28
CA PHE A 301 3.26 18.18 -1.47
C PHE A 301 4.74 18.23 -1.10
N ASN A 302 5.04 18.30 0.20
CA ASN A 302 6.41 18.31 0.71
C ASN A 302 6.62 17.16 1.70
N LYS A 303 7.77 16.51 1.64
CA LYS A 303 8.19 15.46 2.58
C LYS A 303 9.62 15.74 3.03
N GLU A 304 9.82 15.82 4.34
CA GLU A 304 11.13 16.04 4.94
C GLU A 304 11.46 14.90 5.90
N THR A 305 12.75 14.54 5.97
CA THR A 305 13.21 13.49 6.88
C THR A 305 13.66 14.09 8.20
N PHE A 306 13.02 13.68 9.29
CA PHE A 306 13.42 14.05 10.64
C PHE A 306 13.62 12.78 11.47
N LEU A 307 14.87 12.48 11.82
CA LEU A 307 15.21 11.27 12.58
C LEU A 307 14.49 11.17 13.94
N LEU A 308 14.12 12.30 14.54
CA LEU A 308 13.40 12.37 15.82
C LEU A 308 11.97 11.83 15.78
N THR A 309 11.34 11.67 14.59
CA THR A 309 9.96 11.17 14.49
C THR A 309 9.85 9.66 14.26
N SER A 310 10.96 8.98 13.97
CA SER A 310 11.03 7.51 13.75
C SER A 310 9.89 7.01 12.83
N TYR A 311 9.02 6.10 13.29
CA TYR A 311 7.90 5.51 12.54
C TYR A 311 6.59 6.31 12.56
N SER A 312 6.51 7.39 13.35
CA SER A 312 5.33 8.25 13.42
C SER A 312 5.39 9.29 12.30
N ILE A 313 4.59 9.12 11.26
CA ILE A 313 4.40 10.16 10.25
C ILE A 313 3.58 11.28 10.87
N ARG A 314 4.20 12.46 10.96
CA ARG A 314 3.54 13.69 11.37
C ARG A 314 3.08 14.42 10.11
N THR A 315 1.79 14.66 10.02
CA THR A 315 1.12 15.23 8.86
C THR A 315 0.42 16.52 9.27
N LEU A 316 0.73 17.63 8.60
CA LEU A 316 -0.05 18.86 8.72
C LEU A 316 -1.00 18.96 7.53
N LEU A 317 -2.29 19.11 7.80
CA LEU A 317 -3.35 19.38 6.83
C LEU A 317 -4.00 20.73 7.18
N PHE A 318 -4.65 21.35 6.20
CA PHE A 318 -5.28 22.67 6.32
C PHE A 318 -6.23 22.85 7.52
N LEU A 319 -6.76 21.76 8.09
CA LEU A 319 -7.73 21.76 9.21
C LEU A 319 -7.21 21.10 10.50
N GLY A 320 -5.92 20.76 10.60
CA GLY A 320 -5.38 20.16 11.81
C GLY A 320 -4.17 19.26 11.62
N TYR A 321 -3.87 18.51 12.66
CA TYR A 321 -2.66 17.73 12.81
C TYR A 321 -2.97 16.22 12.84
N SER A 322 -2.27 15.40 12.04
CA SER A 322 -2.43 13.95 12.07
C SER A 322 -1.12 13.23 12.40
N THR A 323 -1.21 12.27 13.31
CA THR A 323 -0.16 11.28 13.56
C THR A 323 -0.57 9.95 12.98
N CYS A 324 0.14 9.47 11.96
CA CYS A 324 -0.04 8.13 11.42
C CYS A 324 1.12 7.26 11.86
N LYS A 325 0.84 6.15 12.55
CA LYS A 325 1.86 5.11 12.77
C LYS A 325 1.99 4.30 11.50
N ASN A 326 2.94 4.65 10.64
CA ASN A 326 3.28 3.83 9.47
C ASN A 326 4.17 2.69 9.98
N PRO A 327 3.78 1.41 9.91
CA PRO A 327 2.96 0.69 8.91
C PRO A 327 1.53 0.29 9.33
N LEU A 328 1.06 0.63 10.53
CA LEU A 328 -0.30 0.28 10.98
C LEU A 328 -1.40 1.01 10.20
N GLY A 329 -1.06 2.11 9.51
CA GLY A 329 -2.02 2.89 8.71
C GLY A 329 -3.08 3.61 9.56
N ILE A 330 -2.99 3.52 10.88
CA ILE A 330 -3.87 4.18 11.84
C ILE A 330 -3.40 5.63 12.01
N SER A 331 -4.23 6.55 11.55
CA SER A 331 -4.08 7.98 11.77
C SER A 331 -4.93 8.43 12.95
N THR A 332 -4.31 9.07 13.93
CA THR A 332 -5.02 9.91 14.91
C THR A 332 -5.06 11.33 14.35
N TYR A 333 -6.24 11.95 14.33
CA TYR A 333 -6.43 13.33 13.93
C TYR A 333 -6.71 14.18 15.17
N TYR A 334 -6.01 15.29 15.28
CA TYR A 334 -6.22 16.34 16.27
C TYR A 334 -6.69 17.57 15.50
N ILE A 335 -7.91 18.02 15.78
CA ILE A 335 -8.45 19.31 15.35
C ILE A 335 -8.03 20.34 16.40
#